data_AF-A0A820HUL6-F1
#
_entry.id   AF-A0A820HUL6-F1
#
_cell.length_a   1.000
_cell.length_b   1.000
_cell.length_c   1.000
_cell.angle_alpha   90.00
_cell.angle_beta   90.00
_cell.angle_gamma   90.00
#
_symmetry.space_group_name_H-M   'P 1'
#
loop_
_entity.id
_entity.type
_entity.pdbx_description
1 polymer ?
#
loop_
_entity_poly.entity_id
_entity_poly.type
_entity_poly.pdbx_seq_one_letter_code
_entity_poly.pdbx_strand_id
1 'polypeptide(L)'
;SSIRLYNVDQEDSISHWSEKFSLYVFESTGMVNCKISHNKIYTICINITTTSSGLSKIIKLLPSMAIINKSSVEIEIIETISGIEQNEWQLIKPEQIIPFWPCDMKEGIMNVRYSYSRMIPSSFMMNIKHRTLLRMNDEDHPVLHVQVSITDFFGIHIIFNDYKIGHAPILLINCLKNQEISYNQKDDTQIQILSSQHYVYYTWNNPFKPHKLLVSSNGQNKEIEFHV
;
A
#
# COMPACT_ATOMS: atom_id res chain seq x y z
N SER A 1 -9.38 18.63 31.37
CA SER A 1 -9.07 17.20 31.31
C SER A 1 -7.97 16.93 30.29
N SER A 2 -6.91 16.26 30.71
CA SER A 2 -5.89 15.66 29.84
C SER A 2 -6.02 14.14 29.91
N ILE A 3 -5.79 13.44 28.81
CA ILE A 3 -5.85 11.97 28.74
C ILE A 3 -4.44 11.44 28.44
N ARG A 4 -4.16 10.22 28.90
CA ARG A 4 -3.01 9.42 28.52
C ARG A 4 -3.48 8.03 28.10
N LEU A 5 -2.83 7.44 27.12
CA LEU A 5 -3.03 6.05 26.71
C LEU A 5 -1.92 5.19 27.32
N TYR A 6 -2.26 3.98 27.73
CA TYR A 6 -1.33 2.97 28.23
C TYR A 6 -1.41 1.76 27.32
N ASN A 7 -0.26 1.29 26.82
CA ASN A 7 -0.22 0.07 26.03
C ASN A 7 -0.11 -1.15 26.96
N VAL A 8 -0.89 -2.19 26.69
CA VAL A 8 -0.83 -3.48 27.40
C VAL A 8 -0.47 -4.54 26.36
N ASP A 9 0.79 -4.55 25.90
CA ASP A 9 1.29 -5.66 25.09
C ASP A 9 1.47 -6.90 26.00
N GLN A 10 1.07 -8.08 25.52
CA GLN A 10 0.94 -9.31 26.29
C GLN A 10 2.25 -10.09 26.56
N GLU A 11 3.41 -9.53 26.22
CA GLU A 11 4.71 -10.18 26.49
C GLU A 11 5.69 -9.20 27.13
N ASP A 12 5.92 -9.39 28.43
CA ASP A 12 7.08 -9.02 29.26
C ASP A 12 7.87 -7.73 28.93
N SER A 13 7.19 -6.67 28.47
CA SER A 13 7.80 -5.38 28.18
C SER A 13 7.20 -4.27 29.04
N ILE A 14 8.06 -3.41 29.59
CA ILE A 14 7.66 -2.26 30.40
C ILE A 14 7.05 -1.23 29.44
N SER A 15 5.73 -1.15 29.38
CA SER A 15 5.02 -0.14 28.60
C SER A 15 4.98 1.20 29.35
N HIS A 16 5.12 2.31 28.61
CA HIS A 16 5.04 3.65 29.16
C HIS A 16 3.74 4.35 28.77
N TRP A 17 3.25 5.23 29.64
CA TRP A 17 2.15 6.13 29.32
C TRP A 17 2.53 7.05 28.17
N SER A 18 1.56 7.36 27.30
CA SER A 18 1.72 8.43 26.30
C SER A 18 1.94 9.79 26.98
N GLU A 19 2.43 10.75 26.19
CA GLU A 19 2.39 12.15 26.59
C GLU A 19 0.93 12.61 26.83
N LYS A 20 0.76 13.61 27.71
CA LYS A 20 -0.57 14.18 27.99
C LYS A 20 -1.03 14.94 26.76
N PHE A 21 -2.26 14.68 26.30
CA PHE A 21 -2.90 15.47 25.25
C PHE A 21 -4.23 16.06 25.72
N SER A 22 -4.62 17.16 25.10
CA SER A 22 -5.81 17.95 25.43
C SER A 22 -6.95 17.62 24.46
N LEU A 23 -8.16 17.43 24.98
CA LEU A 23 -9.38 17.19 24.18
C LEU A 23 -10.17 18.47 23.84
N TYR A 24 -9.63 19.65 24.15
CA TYR A 24 -10.40 20.90 24.17
C TYR A 24 -10.52 21.62 22.83
N VAL A 25 -9.85 21.14 21.78
CA VAL A 25 -10.04 21.74 20.45
C VAL A 25 -11.30 21.13 19.84
N PHE A 26 -12.30 21.97 19.59
CA PHE A 26 -13.52 21.59 18.88
C PHE A 26 -13.15 20.88 17.58
N GLU A 27 -13.70 19.68 17.34
CA GLU A 27 -13.46 18.89 16.12
C GLU A 27 -11.99 18.49 15.85
N SER A 28 -11.22 18.21 16.90
CA SER A 28 -9.83 17.80 16.70
C SER A 28 -9.68 16.32 16.32
N THR A 29 -9.09 16.08 15.15
CA THR A 29 -8.36 14.84 14.84
C THR A 29 -6.87 15.04 15.14
N GLY A 30 -6.22 14.06 15.76
CA GLY A 30 -4.79 14.13 16.09
C GLY A 30 -4.18 12.75 16.31
N MET A 31 -2.84 12.69 16.39
CA MET A 31 -2.10 11.45 16.59
C MET A 31 -1.37 11.48 17.95
N VAL A 32 -1.34 10.32 18.62
CA VAL A 32 -0.64 10.12 19.89
C VAL A 32 0.33 8.96 19.74
N ASN A 33 1.59 9.21 20.07
CA ASN A 33 2.65 8.21 20.06
C ASN A 33 2.78 7.55 21.43
N CYS A 34 2.68 6.22 21.47
CA CYS A 34 2.91 5.39 22.65
C CYS A 34 4.21 4.63 22.46
N LYS A 35 5.19 4.79 23.36
CA LYS A 35 6.49 4.14 23.29
C LYS A 35 6.52 2.89 24.18
N ILE A 36 7.12 1.80 23.70
CA ILE A 36 7.42 0.59 24.48
C ILE A 36 8.93 0.50 24.74
N SER A 37 9.33 -0.27 25.77
CA SER A 37 10.71 -0.51 26.21
C SER A 37 11.69 -1.11 25.16
N HIS A 38 11.31 -1.21 23.89
CA HIS A 38 12.15 -1.68 22.78
C HIS A 38 12.18 -0.70 21.60
N ASN A 39 11.92 0.59 21.85
CA ASN A 39 11.93 1.67 20.85
C ASN A 39 10.87 1.54 19.73
N LYS A 40 9.94 0.56 19.80
CA LYS A 40 8.74 0.52 18.97
C LYS A 40 7.78 1.64 19.36
N ILE A 41 7.26 2.35 18.37
CA ILE A 41 6.33 3.46 18.52
C ILE A 41 4.98 3.06 17.95
N TYR A 42 3.97 3.05 18.81
CA TYR A 42 2.59 2.81 18.43
C TYR A 42 1.89 4.15 18.27
N THR A 43 1.60 4.54 17.03
CA THR A 43 0.86 5.77 16.75
C THR A 43 -0.63 5.47 16.66
N ILE A 44 -1.42 6.20 17.46
CA ILE A 44 -2.88 6.07 17.54
C ILE A 44 -3.49 7.38 17.06
N CYS A 45 -4.36 7.28 16.06
CA CYS A 45 -5.23 8.37 15.63
C CYS A 45 -6.42 8.51 16.57
N ILE A 46 -6.71 9.74 16.97
CA ILE A 46 -7.85 10.09 17.80
C ILE A 46 -8.79 10.95 16.95
N ASN A 47 -10.01 10.46 16.74
CA ASN A 47 -11.05 11.18 16.03
C ASN A 47 -12.17 11.55 17.01
N ILE A 48 -12.44 12.84 17.15
CA ILE A 48 -13.47 13.36 18.04
C ILE A 48 -14.58 13.98 17.18
N THR A 49 -15.77 13.39 17.24
CA THR A 49 -16.98 13.90 16.57
C THR A 49 -18.05 14.19 17.59
N THR A 50 -19.02 15.04 17.27
CA THR A 50 -20.16 15.33 18.14
C THR A 50 -21.41 14.66 17.56
N THR A 51 -22.24 14.06 18.43
CA THR A 51 -23.55 13.54 18.02
C THR A 51 -24.42 14.63 17.43
N SER A 52 -25.41 14.26 16.61
CA SER A 52 -26.36 15.22 16.01
C SER A 52 -27.09 16.09 17.05
N SER A 53 -27.27 15.57 18.28
CA SER A 53 -27.86 16.32 19.40
C SER A 53 -26.98 17.45 19.95
N GLY A 54 -25.67 17.47 19.63
CA GLY A 54 -24.69 18.37 20.23
C GLY A 54 -24.25 17.99 21.65
N LEU A 55 -24.91 17.02 22.30
CA LEU A 55 -24.72 16.73 23.72
C LEU A 55 -23.54 15.78 23.98
N SER A 56 -23.38 14.75 23.16
CA SER A 56 -22.33 13.74 23.35
C SER A 56 -21.20 13.90 22.35
N LYS A 57 -19.96 13.82 22.83
CA LYS A 57 -18.77 13.64 21.98
C LYS A 57 -18.48 12.14 21.82
N ILE A 58 -18.25 11.70 20.60
CA ILE A 58 -17.79 10.36 20.23
C ILE A 58 -16.28 10.45 20.01
N ILE A 59 -15.50 9.72 20.81
CA ILE A 59 -14.05 9.62 20.69
C ILE A 59 -13.73 8.25 20.11
N LYS A 60 -13.17 8.21 18.90
CA LYS A 60 -12.68 6.99 18.24
C LYS A 60 -11.16 6.94 18.32
N LEU A 61 -10.63 5.85 18.84
CA LEU A 61 -9.20 5.53 18.83
C LEU A 61 -8.96 4.53 17.72
N LEU A 62 -8.11 4.90 16.77
CA LEU A 62 -7.81 4.09 15.59
C LEU A 62 -6.29 3.94 15.47
N PRO A 63 -5.79 2.77 15.03
CA PRO A 63 -4.40 2.66 14.60
C PRO A 63 -4.11 3.71 13.51
N SER A 64 -2.93 4.31 13.53
CA SER A 64 -2.52 5.22 12.45
C SER A 64 -2.17 4.52 11.15
N MET A 65 -2.08 3.20 11.15
CA MET A 65 -2.00 2.43 9.92
C MET A 65 -2.91 1.22 9.98
N ALA A 66 -3.70 1.04 8.93
CA ALA A 66 -4.61 -0.09 8.80
C ALA A 66 -4.48 -0.71 7.41
N ILE A 67 -4.54 -2.02 7.38
CA ILE A 67 -4.42 -2.83 6.18
C ILE A 67 -5.74 -3.54 5.98
N ILE A 68 -6.29 -3.37 4.78
CA ILE A 68 -7.64 -3.75 4.43
C ILE A 68 -7.54 -4.68 3.23
N ASN A 69 -7.92 -5.94 3.40
CA ASN A 69 -8.02 -6.87 2.29
C ASN A 69 -9.47 -6.88 1.76
N LYS A 70 -9.71 -6.25 0.62
CA LYS A 70 -10.96 -6.34 -0.16
C LYS A 70 -10.82 -7.24 -1.39
N SER A 71 -9.69 -7.93 -1.52
CA SER A 71 -9.54 -8.95 -2.55
C SER A 71 -10.26 -10.22 -2.11
N SER A 72 -10.60 -11.05 -3.08
CA SER A 72 -11.23 -12.35 -2.88
C SER A 72 -10.28 -13.41 -2.30
N VAL A 73 -8.99 -13.08 -2.15
CA VAL A 73 -7.92 -14.03 -1.83
C VAL A 73 -7.27 -13.68 -0.50
N GLU A 74 -6.86 -14.70 0.26
CA GLU A 74 -6.03 -14.51 1.45
C GLU A 74 -4.62 -14.06 1.06
N ILE A 75 -4.14 -13.00 1.70
CA ILE A 75 -2.82 -12.44 1.46
C ILE A 75 -1.98 -12.51 2.73
N GLU A 76 -0.67 -12.58 2.56
CA GLU A 76 0.32 -12.37 3.60
C GLU A 76 1.16 -11.15 3.27
N ILE A 77 1.49 -10.38 4.31
CA ILE A 77 2.31 -9.18 4.18
C ILE A 77 3.49 -9.21 5.15
N ILE A 78 4.53 -8.45 4.82
CA ILE A 78 5.65 -8.21 5.71
C ILE A 78 6.35 -6.89 5.36
N GLU A 79 6.83 -6.19 6.38
CA GLU A 79 7.71 -5.03 6.20
C GLU A 79 9.15 -5.48 5.96
N THR A 80 9.82 -4.80 5.04
CA THR A 80 11.22 -5.04 4.70
C THR A 80 12.02 -3.76 4.89
N ILE A 81 13.16 -3.87 5.57
CA ILE A 81 14.12 -2.77 5.76
C ILE A 81 15.48 -3.24 5.29
N SER A 82 16.08 -2.51 4.36
CA SER A 82 17.38 -2.82 3.75
C SER A 82 17.43 -4.25 3.17
N GLY A 83 16.29 -4.71 2.64
CA GLY A 83 16.09 -6.07 2.09
C GLY A 83 15.89 -7.18 3.11
N ILE A 84 15.80 -6.85 4.40
CA ILE A 84 15.61 -7.80 5.51
C ILE A 84 14.18 -7.75 6.02
N GLU A 85 13.53 -8.92 6.05
CA GLU A 85 12.22 -9.14 6.66
C GLU A 85 12.25 -8.85 8.17
N GLN A 86 11.40 -7.93 8.65
CA GLN A 86 11.51 -7.41 10.02
C GLN A 86 10.73 -8.21 11.08
N ASN A 87 9.69 -8.95 10.68
CA ASN A 87 8.80 -9.68 11.59
C ASN A 87 8.33 -10.99 10.93
N GLU A 88 7.31 -11.64 11.49
CA GLU A 88 6.63 -12.73 10.80
C GLU A 88 5.64 -12.21 9.74
N TRP A 89 5.39 -13.04 8.73
CA TRP A 89 4.37 -12.78 7.73
C TRP A 89 2.99 -12.73 8.39
N GLN A 90 2.23 -11.67 8.12
CA GLN A 90 0.91 -11.48 8.70
C GLN A 90 -0.18 -11.87 7.71
N LEU A 91 -0.98 -12.88 8.07
CA LEU A 91 -2.12 -13.34 7.28
C LEU A 91 -3.30 -12.35 7.38
N ILE A 92 -3.87 -11.99 6.24
CA ILE A 92 -5.04 -11.12 6.11
C ILE A 92 -6.06 -11.79 5.21
N LYS A 93 -7.19 -12.19 5.80
CA LYS A 93 -8.30 -12.82 5.09
C LYS A 93 -9.12 -11.80 4.29
N PRO A 94 -9.89 -12.26 3.28
CA PRO A 94 -10.87 -11.40 2.61
C PRO A 94 -11.78 -10.69 3.61
N GLU A 95 -12.07 -9.41 3.33
CA GLU A 95 -12.83 -8.47 4.17
C GLU A 95 -12.22 -8.16 5.54
N GLN A 96 -11.03 -8.69 5.84
CA GLN A 96 -10.36 -8.41 7.11
C GLN A 96 -9.67 -7.05 7.08
N ILE A 97 -9.78 -6.37 8.22
CA ILE A 97 -9.05 -5.15 8.52
C ILE A 97 -8.14 -5.46 9.69
N ILE A 98 -6.83 -5.33 9.49
CA ILE A 98 -5.86 -5.44 10.58
C ILE A 98 -5.17 -4.10 10.80
N PRO A 99 -4.88 -3.79 12.07
CA PRO A 99 -4.00 -2.68 12.38
C PRO A 99 -2.54 -3.08 12.09
N PHE A 100 -1.72 -2.12 11.64
CA PHE A 100 -0.31 -2.36 11.33
C PHE A 100 0.59 -1.31 11.97
N TRP A 101 1.77 -1.72 12.43
CA TRP A 101 2.73 -0.84 13.09
C TRP A 101 4.11 -1.05 12.48
N PRO A 102 4.55 -0.14 11.60
CA PRO A 102 5.83 -0.25 10.93
C PRO A 102 6.98 -0.09 11.93
N CYS A 103 8.04 -0.86 11.74
CA CYS A 103 9.31 -0.73 12.44
C CYS A 103 10.04 0.55 12.01
N ASP A 104 10.01 0.91 10.72
CA ASP A 104 10.56 2.17 10.20
C ASP A 104 9.77 2.69 8.99
N MET A 105 9.51 3.99 8.99
CA MET A 105 8.83 4.69 7.89
C MET A 105 9.79 5.28 6.84
N LYS A 106 11.11 5.24 7.07
CA LYS A 106 12.11 5.83 6.17
C LYS A 106 12.17 5.11 4.83
N GLU A 107 12.29 3.79 4.83
CA GLU A 107 12.25 2.99 3.60
C GLU A 107 10.79 2.74 3.19
N GLY A 108 9.96 2.27 4.13
CA GLY A 108 8.54 2.06 3.89
C GLY A 108 8.25 1.01 2.81
N ILE A 109 9.07 -0.03 2.71
CA ILE A 109 8.86 -1.13 1.75
C ILE A 109 8.03 -2.23 2.42
N MET A 110 6.98 -2.65 1.73
CA MET A 110 6.14 -3.77 2.12
C MET A 110 6.12 -4.82 1.01
N ASN A 111 6.28 -6.08 1.40
CA ASN A 111 6.10 -7.23 0.54
C ASN A 111 4.72 -7.85 0.76
N VAL A 112 4.13 -8.38 -0.30
CA VAL A 112 2.85 -9.08 -0.29
C VAL A 112 2.93 -10.33 -1.15
N ARG A 113 2.30 -11.40 -0.69
CA ARG A 113 2.06 -12.63 -1.46
C ARG A 113 0.69 -13.19 -1.14
N TYR A 114 0.19 -14.13 -1.94
CA TYR A 114 -0.96 -14.95 -1.54
C TYR A 114 -0.54 -15.94 -0.45
N SER A 115 -1.41 -16.18 0.53
CA SER A 115 -1.09 -17.01 1.71
C SER A 115 -0.69 -18.44 1.36
N TYR A 116 -1.27 -18.99 0.29
CA TYR A 116 -0.97 -20.32 -0.21
C TYR A 116 0.26 -20.35 -1.14
N SER A 117 0.77 -19.19 -1.57
CA SER A 117 1.88 -19.11 -2.52
C SER A 117 3.23 -19.05 -1.79
N ARG A 118 4.17 -19.88 -2.25
CA ARG A 118 5.58 -19.83 -1.84
C ARG A 118 6.47 -19.12 -2.86
N MET A 119 5.85 -18.47 -3.85
CA MET A 119 6.58 -17.76 -4.90
C MET A 119 7.14 -16.43 -4.37
N ILE A 120 8.01 -15.82 -5.18
CA ILE A 120 8.62 -14.53 -4.87
C ILE A 120 7.51 -13.50 -4.63
N PRO A 121 7.51 -12.79 -3.50
CA PRO A 121 6.50 -11.79 -3.19
C PRO A 121 6.68 -10.54 -4.05
N SER A 122 5.60 -9.78 -4.18
CA SER A 122 5.61 -8.49 -4.85
C SER A 122 5.76 -7.39 -3.81
N SER A 123 6.42 -6.28 -4.17
CA SER A 123 6.78 -5.24 -3.23
C SER A 123 6.23 -3.88 -3.64
N PHE A 124 5.93 -3.01 -2.68
CA PHE A 124 5.46 -1.65 -2.92
C PHE A 124 5.82 -0.70 -1.77
N MET A 125 5.72 0.61 -2.02
CA MET A 125 5.93 1.63 -0.98
C MET A 125 4.67 1.83 -0.15
N MET A 126 4.72 1.63 1.17
CA MET A 126 3.61 1.93 2.08
C MET A 126 3.59 3.37 2.59
N ASN A 127 4.70 4.10 2.46
CA ASN A 127 4.88 5.45 3.02
C ASN A 127 4.58 6.59 2.02
N ILE A 128 4.17 6.27 0.79
CA ILE A 128 3.81 7.25 -0.25
C ILE A 128 2.40 6.95 -0.74
N LYS A 129 1.59 7.99 -0.98
CA LYS A 129 0.26 7.85 -1.58
C LYS A 129 0.39 7.45 -3.05
N HIS A 130 -0.16 6.30 -3.42
CA HIS A 130 -0.23 5.86 -4.82
C HIS A 130 -1.31 4.80 -5.02
N ARG A 131 -1.56 4.47 -6.29
CA ARG A 131 -2.30 3.29 -6.71
C ARG A 131 -1.44 2.53 -7.68
N THR A 132 -1.24 1.24 -7.44
CA THR A 132 -0.40 0.41 -8.28
C THR A 132 -1.01 -0.97 -8.47
N LEU A 133 -0.77 -1.57 -9.63
CA LEU A 133 -1.11 -2.96 -9.90
C LEU A 133 0.18 -3.78 -9.79
N LEU A 134 0.21 -4.67 -8.81
CA LEU A 134 1.31 -5.59 -8.60
C LEU A 134 1.09 -6.82 -9.45
N ARG A 135 2.09 -7.18 -10.25
CA ARG A 135 2.12 -8.50 -10.90
C ARG A 135 2.36 -9.53 -9.81
N MET A 136 1.50 -10.53 -9.76
CA MET A 136 1.57 -11.63 -8.81
C MET A 136 1.99 -12.88 -9.56
N ASN A 137 2.77 -13.74 -8.90
CA ASN A 137 3.18 -15.01 -9.45
C ASN A 137 2.08 -16.05 -9.18
N ASP A 138 0.96 -15.94 -9.88
CA ASP A 138 -0.22 -16.80 -9.75
C ASP A 138 -1.01 -16.80 -11.07
N GLU A 139 -1.54 -17.95 -11.47
CA GLU A 139 -2.25 -18.10 -12.76
C GLU A 139 -3.70 -17.59 -12.69
N ASP A 140 -4.39 -17.81 -11.58
CA ASP A 140 -5.79 -17.44 -11.38
C ASP A 140 -5.93 -15.96 -10.99
N HIS A 141 -4.95 -15.45 -10.23
CA HIS A 141 -4.92 -14.09 -9.72
C HIS A 141 -3.59 -13.38 -10.05
N PRO A 142 -3.27 -13.16 -11.34
CA PRO A 142 -1.97 -12.66 -11.78
C PRO A 142 -1.70 -11.19 -11.43
N VAL A 143 -2.71 -10.46 -10.96
CA VAL A 143 -2.59 -9.02 -10.66
C VAL A 143 -3.36 -8.68 -9.39
N LEU A 144 -2.68 -8.00 -8.47
CA LEU A 144 -3.26 -7.46 -7.24
C LEU A 144 -3.25 -5.93 -7.28
N HIS A 145 -4.39 -5.29 -7.02
CA HIS A 145 -4.49 -3.83 -6.96
C HIS A 145 -4.23 -3.34 -5.53
N VAL A 146 -3.22 -2.49 -5.37
CA VAL A 146 -2.85 -1.87 -4.10
C VAL A 146 -3.10 -0.39 -4.16
N GLN A 147 -3.86 0.12 -3.19
CA GLN A 147 -4.04 1.55 -2.97
C GLN A 147 -3.49 1.93 -1.61
N VAL A 148 -2.51 2.84 -1.61
CA VAL A 148 -1.97 3.46 -0.40
C VAL A 148 -2.54 4.87 -0.29
N SER A 149 -3.30 5.11 0.78
CA SER A 149 -3.91 6.41 1.06
C SER A 149 -3.32 6.98 2.34
N ILE A 150 -2.81 8.20 2.27
CA ILE A 150 -2.24 8.90 3.43
C ILE A 150 -3.13 10.11 3.71
N THR A 151 -3.57 10.23 4.95
CA THR A 151 -4.38 11.34 5.43
C THR A 151 -3.75 11.91 6.69
N ASP A 152 -3.75 13.24 6.82
CA ASP A 152 -3.16 13.92 7.97
C ASP A 152 -3.82 13.53 9.31
N PHE A 153 -5.06 13.04 9.24
CA PHE A 153 -5.92 12.81 10.40
C PHE A 153 -6.16 11.33 10.75
N PHE A 154 -6.12 10.43 9.76
CA PHE A 154 -6.37 8.99 9.96
C PHE A 154 -5.14 8.13 9.63
N GLY A 155 -4.03 8.76 9.27
CA GLY A 155 -2.78 8.08 8.95
C GLY A 155 -2.86 7.35 7.61
N ILE A 156 -2.33 6.13 7.57
CA ILE A 156 -2.06 5.37 6.35
C ILE A 156 -3.03 4.19 6.22
N HIS A 157 -3.77 4.14 5.11
CA HIS A 157 -4.63 3.02 4.76
C HIS A 157 -4.08 2.31 3.52
N ILE A 158 -3.78 1.03 3.67
CA ILE A 158 -3.35 0.17 2.58
C ILE A 158 -4.51 -0.75 2.23
N ILE A 159 -5.00 -0.66 1.00
CA ILE A 159 -6.17 -1.41 0.54
C ILE A 159 -5.76 -2.31 -0.61
N PHE A 160 -5.97 -3.61 -0.42
CA PHE A 160 -5.82 -4.63 -1.46
C PHE A 160 -7.18 -4.90 -2.10
N ASN A 161 -7.24 -4.97 -3.43
CA ASN A 161 -8.45 -5.28 -4.18
C ASN A 161 -8.11 -6.25 -5.32
N ASP A 162 -9.10 -7.02 -5.76
CA ASP A 162 -8.99 -7.77 -7.00
C ASP A 162 -8.77 -6.83 -8.20
N TYR A 163 -7.99 -7.29 -9.16
CA TYR A 163 -7.95 -6.67 -10.47
C TYR A 163 -9.30 -6.84 -11.19
N LYS A 164 -9.77 -5.77 -11.84
CA LYS A 164 -10.95 -5.82 -12.71
C LYS A 164 -10.55 -5.37 -14.11
N ILE A 165 -11.19 -5.97 -15.11
CA ILE A 165 -10.99 -5.59 -16.51
C ILE A 165 -11.22 -4.08 -16.67
N GLY A 166 -10.28 -3.39 -17.31
CA GLY A 166 -10.31 -1.93 -17.48
C GLY A 166 -9.63 -1.14 -16.35
N HIS A 167 -9.13 -1.78 -15.30
CA HIS A 167 -8.34 -1.11 -14.26
C HIS A 167 -6.86 -0.92 -14.64
N ALA A 168 -6.39 -1.55 -15.72
CA ALA A 168 -5.02 -1.36 -16.17
C ALA A 168 -4.76 0.11 -16.50
N PRO A 169 -3.63 0.69 -16.08
CA PRO A 169 -3.35 2.11 -16.28
C PRO A 169 -3.17 2.46 -17.76
N ILE A 170 -2.76 1.48 -18.58
CA ILE A 170 -2.44 1.69 -19.99
C ILE A 170 -3.12 0.59 -20.83
N LEU A 171 -3.82 1.01 -21.88
CA LEU A 171 -4.21 0.16 -23.00
C LEU A 171 -3.33 0.55 -24.20
N LEU A 172 -2.38 -0.31 -24.54
CA LEU A 172 -1.51 -0.11 -25.69
C LEU A 172 -2.10 -0.81 -26.91
N ILE A 173 -2.32 -0.06 -28.00
CA ILE A 173 -2.92 -0.59 -29.23
C ILE A 173 -1.95 -0.35 -30.38
N ASN A 174 -1.55 -1.41 -31.07
CA ASN A 174 -0.76 -1.31 -32.28
C ASN A 174 -1.69 -1.31 -33.51
N CYS A 175 -2.07 -0.12 -33.99
CA CYS A 175 -2.90 0.03 -35.19
C CYS A 175 -2.11 -0.07 -36.51
N LEU A 176 -0.79 -0.28 -36.48
CA LEU A 176 0.05 -0.36 -37.67
C LEU A 176 -0.22 -1.66 -38.42
N LYS A 177 -0.08 -1.66 -39.75
CA LYS A 177 -0.18 -2.85 -40.61
C LYS A 177 1.21 -3.45 -40.84
N ASN A 178 1.34 -4.77 -40.66
CA ASN A 178 2.56 -5.56 -40.90
C ASN A 178 3.79 -5.03 -40.17
N GLN A 179 3.60 -4.38 -39.02
CA GLN A 179 4.67 -3.79 -38.24
C GLN A 179 4.43 -4.05 -36.76
N GLU A 180 5.44 -4.61 -36.10
CA GLU A 180 5.45 -4.82 -34.67
C GLU A 180 6.06 -3.61 -33.97
N ILE A 181 5.65 -3.38 -32.72
CA ILE A 181 6.28 -2.40 -31.86
C ILE A 181 6.85 -3.12 -30.64
N SER A 182 8.00 -2.68 -30.17
CA SER A 182 8.53 -3.14 -28.89
C SER A 182 8.25 -2.11 -27.81
N TYR A 183 7.98 -2.58 -26.60
CA TYR A 183 7.65 -1.72 -25.47
C TYR A 183 8.16 -2.31 -24.15
N ASN A 184 8.50 -1.43 -23.21
CA ASN A 184 8.92 -1.78 -21.85
C ASN A 184 8.82 -0.58 -20.91
N GLN A 185 8.89 -0.85 -19.60
CA GLN A 185 9.14 0.22 -18.65
C GLN A 185 10.57 0.74 -18.85
N LYS A 186 10.76 2.05 -18.76
CA LYS A 186 12.08 2.66 -18.83
C LYS A 186 13.01 2.05 -17.77
N ASP A 187 14.26 1.78 -18.16
CA ASP A 187 15.29 1.15 -17.33
C ASP A 187 14.94 -0.27 -16.86
N ASP A 188 13.99 -0.92 -17.51
CA ASP A 188 13.70 -2.33 -17.35
C ASP A 188 14.27 -3.14 -18.51
N THR A 189 14.73 -4.36 -18.22
CA THR A 189 15.40 -5.25 -19.17
C THR A 189 14.40 -6.10 -19.98
N GLN A 190 13.16 -6.20 -19.51
CA GLN A 190 12.12 -7.01 -20.16
C GLN A 190 11.44 -6.24 -21.29
N ILE A 191 11.96 -6.40 -22.51
CA ILE A 191 11.34 -5.89 -23.73
C ILE A 191 10.22 -6.83 -24.19
N GLN A 192 9.02 -6.27 -24.38
CA GLN A 192 7.87 -6.98 -24.92
C GLN A 192 7.58 -6.55 -26.35
N ILE A 193 6.94 -7.43 -27.13
CA ILE A 193 6.55 -7.17 -28.52
C ILE A 193 5.02 -7.10 -28.59
N LEU A 194 4.49 -6.07 -29.25
CA LEU A 194 3.07 -5.96 -29.58
C LEU A 194 2.92 -6.08 -31.11
N SER A 195 2.35 -7.20 -31.52
CA SER A 195 2.13 -7.51 -32.94
C SER A 195 1.16 -6.53 -33.59
N SER A 196 1.24 -6.44 -34.92
CA SER A 196 0.38 -5.61 -35.76
C SER A 196 -1.11 -5.91 -35.49
N GLN A 197 -1.93 -4.86 -35.38
CA GLN A 197 -3.38 -4.95 -35.15
C GLN A 197 -3.79 -5.62 -33.83
N HIS A 198 -2.89 -5.68 -32.85
CA HIS A 198 -3.18 -6.22 -31.51
C HIS A 198 -3.18 -5.10 -30.45
N TYR A 199 -3.75 -5.42 -29.29
CA TYR A 199 -3.71 -4.57 -28.11
C TYR A 199 -3.31 -5.36 -26.87
N VAL A 200 -2.83 -4.66 -25.85
CA VAL A 200 -2.47 -5.22 -24.56
C VAL A 200 -2.82 -4.25 -23.43
N TYR A 201 -3.33 -4.78 -22.32
CA TYR A 201 -3.44 -4.05 -21.06
C TYR A 201 -2.10 -4.12 -20.34
N TYR A 202 -1.51 -2.98 -20.06
CA TYR A 202 -0.16 -2.89 -19.53
C TYR A 202 -0.15 -2.25 -18.13
N THR A 203 0.66 -2.84 -17.25
CA THR A 203 1.08 -2.25 -15.97
C THR A 203 2.59 -2.38 -15.82
N TRP A 204 3.15 -1.50 -14.98
CA TRP A 204 4.56 -1.37 -14.67
C TRP A 204 5.14 -2.65 -14.07
N ASN A 205 6.36 -2.99 -14.46
CA ASN A 205 7.07 -4.17 -13.95
C ASN A 205 7.68 -3.90 -12.59
N ASN A 206 8.24 -2.70 -12.42
CA ASN A 206 8.81 -2.25 -11.17
C ASN A 206 7.98 -1.08 -10.61
N PRO A 207 7.20 -1.30 -9.54
CA PRO A 207 6.34 -0.28 -8.94
C PRO A 207 7.11 0.82 -8.19
N PHE A 208 8.42 0.66 -7.97
CA PHE A 208 9.29 1.68 -7.36
C PHE A 208 9.91 2.63 -8.37
N LYS A 209 9.95 2.24 -9.64
CA LYS A 209 10.54 3.05 -10.71
C LYS A 209 9.49 3.99 -11.31
N PRO A 210 9.93 5.11 -11.91
CA PRO A 210 9.03 5.98 -12.64
C PRO A 210 8.16 5.23 -13.66
N HIS A 211 6.91 5.66 -13.74
CA HIS A 211 5.89 5.16 -14.65
C HIS A 211 6.12 5.74 -16.06
N LYS A 212 7.20 5.29 -16.69
CA LYS A 212 7.66 5.73 -18.01
C LYS A 212 7.68 4.55 -18.96
N LEU A 213 6.91 4.65 -20.05
CA LEU A 213 6.85 3.63 -21.10
C LEU A 213 7.82 4.02 -22.21
N LEU A 214 8.73 3.11 -22.56
CA LEU A 214 9.51 3.19 -23.77
C LEU A 214 8.77 2.41 -24.85
N VAL A 215 8.50 3.05 -25.99
CA VAL A 215 7.95 2.40 -27.18
C VAL A 215 8.93 2.61 -28.32
N SER A 216 9.26 1.55 -29.03
CA SER A 216 10.14 1.64 -30.19
C SER A 216 9.61 0.90 -31.40
N SER A 217 9.85 1.49 -32.57
CA SER A 217 9.47 0.90 -33.84
C SER A 217 10.41 1.39 -34.94
N ASN A 218 10.85 0.47 -35.80
CA ASN A 218 11.82 0.74 -36.89
C ASN A 218 13.07 1.52 -36.45
N GLY A 219 13.60 1.22 -35.25
CA GLY A 219 14.80 1.88 -34.70
C GLY A 219 14.57 3.28 -34.14
N GLN A 220 13.34 3.80 -34.15
CA GLN A 220 12.97 5.03 -33.45
C GLN A 220 12.38 4.71 -32.08
N ASN A 221 12.85 5.43 -31.07
CA ASN A 221 12.39 5.27 -29.68
C ASN A 221 11.62 6.51 -29.25
N LYS A 222 10.50 6.29 -28.56
CA LYS A 222 9.71 7.35 -27.93
C LYS A 222 9.46 7.00 -26.47
N GLU A 223 9.80 7.94 -25.60
CA GLU A 223 9.45 7.88 -24.18
C GLU A 223 8.08 8.55 -23.98
N ILE A 224 7.22 7.88 -23.23
CA ILE A 224 5.91 8.38 -22.81
C ILE A 224 5.90 8.34 -21.28
N GLU A 225 5.81 9.51 -20.66
CA GLU A 225 5.73 9.66 -19.22
C GLU A 225 4.26 9.73 -18.78
N PHE A 226 3.91 8.95 -17.75
CA PHE A 226 2.59 8.92 -17.17
C PHE A 226 2.66 9.49 -15.76
N HIS A 227 1.89 10.56 -15.51
CA HIS A 227 1.62 11.04 -14.15
C HIS A 227 0.36 10.31 -13.67
N VAL A 228 0.54 9.27 -12.85
CA VAL A 228 -0.54 8.49 -12.22
C VAL A 228 -0.62 8.82 -10.75
#